data_AF-A0A086K1G7-F1
#
_entry.id   AF-A0A086K1G7-F1
#
_cell.length_a   1.000
_cell.length_b   1.000
_cell.length_c   1.000
_cell.angle_alpha   90.00
_cell.angle_beta   90.00
_cell.angle_gamma   90.00
#
_symmetry.space_group_name_H-M   'P 1'
#
loop_
_entity.id
_entity.type
_entity.pdbx_description
1 polymer ?
#
loop_
_entity_poly.entity_id
_entity_poly.type
_entity_poly.pdbx_seq_one_letter_code
_entity_poly.pdbx_strand_id
1 'polypeptide(L)'
;MGLCGKRFGYESPAVGTWCTALSLQLVTGIIMLLIGHQKDIHDILEASSLTTNAYSVFEYMGLIHMALAVLIAAVVALGLFVSPCFMCPLCIINIVESLYCVVSAATAGAYLQPYISYVKHEELSFEGENSWSQADTYFARANSGYILAVAVLSLATLASFSRAHGMGNDTPIPEAQMYVPCVTLVIISGAILIIGGGGQGYTVSLGAIWFILAFAVAIILNITHCCLSPKICNILVAAAFGCVLVVALVSCSVVTSTYHNIVKEVGMVGVPQYFTKPTEDNMEDYKIFTIMGGGRWLVVESCTSLACAVLAFFSMAYSLRSVITCCGKGE
;
A
#
# COMPACT_ATOMS: atom_id res chain seq x y z
N MET A 1 -20.00 43.09 5.15
CA MET A 1 -18.93 42.66 4.23
C MET A 1 -18.53 41.24 4.64
N GLY A 2 -18.68 40.15 3.90
CA GLY A 2 -19.52 39.79 2.77
C GLY A 2 -19.80 38.29 2.95
N LEU A 3 -21.07 37.89 2.91
CA LEU A 3 -21.53 36.51 3.06
C LEU A 3 -21.34 35.72 1.75
N CYS A 4 -20.13 35.74 1.19
CA CYS A 4 -19.67 34.65 0.33
C CYS A 4 -19.03 33.65 1.29
N GLY A 5 -19.82 32.68 1.76
CA GLY A 5 -19.32 31.61 2.61
C GLY A 5 -18.11 30.96 1.95
N LYS A 6 -17.10 30.63 2.76
CA LYS A 6 -15.91 29.83 2.41
C LYS A 6 -16.31 28.41 1.97
N ARG A 7 -17.26 28.27 1.07
CA ARG A 7 -17.99 27.03 0.86
C ARG A 7 -17.26 26.08 -0.08
N PHE A 8 -16.30 26.55 -0.85
CA PHE A 8 -15.35 25.73 -1.62
C PHE A 8 -14.13 26.62 -1.92
N GLY A 9 -12.95 26.22 -1.45
CA GLY A 9 -11.74 27.03 -1.59
C GLY A 9 -10.49 26.15 -1.48
N TYR A 10 -9.36 26.68 -1.95
CA TYR A 10 -8.04 26.04 -1.91
C TYR A 10 -7.62 25.55 -0.50
N GLU A 11 -8.28 26.04 0.56
CA GLU A 11 -8.05 25.67 1.96
C GLU A 11 -8.71 24.32 2.35
N SER A 12 -9.49 23.70 1.45
CA SER A 12 -10.19 22.45 1.75
C SER A 12 -9.20 21.29 1.92
N PRO A 13 -9.21 20.60 3.08
CA PRO A 13 -8.32 19.47 3.33
C PRO A 13 -8.56 18.29 2.37
N ALA A 14 -9.75 18.23 1.76
CA ALA A 14 -10.08 17.24 0.73
C ALA A 14 -9.16 17.33 -0.50
N VAL A 15 -8.70 18.53 -0.88
CA VAL A 15 -7.82 18.73 -2.06
C VAL A 15 -6.54 17.91 -1.91
N GLY A 16 -5.88 17.98 -0.75
CA GLY A 16 -4.63 17.25 -0.50
C GLY A 16 -4.82 15.73 -0.53
N THR A 17 -5.93 15.24 0.01
CA THR A 17 -6.27 13.81 0.00
C THR A 17 -6.54 13.31 -1.41
N TRP A 18 -7.27 14.08 -2.23
CA TRP A 18 -7.48 13.77 -3.65
C TRP A 18 -6.17 13.75 -4.43
N CYS A 19 -5.29 14.74 -4.22
CA CYS A 19 -3.97 14.76 -4.86
C CYS A 19 -3.12 13.54 -4.48
N THR A 20 -3.17 13.12 -3.22
CA THR A 20 -2.46 11.91 -2.75
C THR A 20 -3.01 10.66 -3.44
N ALA A 21 -4.34 10.49 -3.45
CA ALA A 21 -4.98 9.35 -4.10
C ALA A 21 -4.67 9.29 -5.61
N LEU A 22 -4.78 10.42 -6.30
CA LEU A 22 -4.46 10.54 -7.72
C LEU A 22 -2.97 10.28 -8.01
N SER A 23 -2.07 10.71 -7.11
CA SER A 23 -0.64 10.44 -7.26
C SER A 23 -0.33 8.95 -7.14
N LEU A 24 -0.93 8.26 -6.16
CA LEU A 24 -0.79 6.81 -6.01
C LEU A 24 -1.34 6.05 -7.23
N GLN A 25 -2.50 6.48 -7.72
CA GLN A 25 -3.12 5.94 -8.94
C GLN A 25 -2.21 6.11 -10.17
N LEU A 26 -1.69 7.32 -10.39
CA LEU A 26 -0.82 7.63 -11.51
C LEU A 26 0.50 6.85 -11.44
N VAL A 27 1.13 6.79 -10.26
CA VAL A 27 2.37 6.01 -10.07
C VAL A 27 2.12 4.54 -10.34
N THR A 28 0.99 3.99 -9.87
CA THR A 28 0.59 2.61 -10.16
C THR A 28 0.45 2.39 -11.67
N GLY A 29 -0.26 3.27 -12.37
CA GLY A 29 -0.43 3.20 -13.83
C GLY A 29 0.89 3.29 -14.59
N ILE A 30 1.78 4.19 -14.20
CA ILE A 30 3.11 4.35 -14.81
C ILE A 30 3.95 3.08 -14.62
N ILE A 31 3.99 2.50 -13.41
CA ILE A 31 4.75 1.27 -13.17
C ILE A 31 4.21 0.13 -14.04
N MET A 32 2.89 -0.02 -14.14
CA MET A 32 2.28 -1.03 -15.01
C MET A 32 2.63 -0.82 -16.49
N LEU A 33 2.65 0.43 -16.98
CA LEU A 33 3.10 0.75 -18.35
C LEU A 33 4.58 0.45 -18.56
N LEU A 34 5.43 0.71 -17.57
CA LEU A 34 6.86 0.38 -17.64
C LEU A 34 7.09 -1.13 -17.73
N ILE A 35 6.31 -1.93 -16.99
CA ILE A 35 6.30 -3.39 -17.17
C ILE A 35 5.87 -3.70 -18.59
N GLY A 36 4.70 -3.19 -19.02
CA GLY A 36 4.10 -3.48 -20.32
C GLY A 36 4.94 -3.08 -21.53
N HIS A 37 5.80 -2.06 -21.42
CA HIS A 37 6.65 -1.60 -22.52
C HIS A 37 7.92 -2.44 -22.73
N GLN A 38 8.24 -3.38 -21.84
CA GLN A 38 9.37 -4.31 -22.02
C GLN A 38 9.09 -5.45 -23.02
N LYS A 39 7.98 -5.38 -23.77
CA LYS A 39 7.56 -6.39 -24.76
C LYS A 39 8.61 -6.67 -25.84
N ASP A 40 9.34 -5.65 -26.28
CA ASP A 40 10.30 -5.76 -27.39
C ASP A 40 11.52 -6.65 -27.09
N ILE A 41 11.75 -7.01 -25.82
CA ILE A 41 12.80 -7.98 -25.45
C ILE A 41 12.32 -9.42 -25.69
N HIS A 42 11.01 -9.65 -25.87
CA HIS A 42 10.40 -10.97 -25.84
C HIS A 42 10.14 -11.61 -27.22
N ASP A 43 10.13 -10.84 -28.32
CA ASP A 43 10.02 -11.37 -29.70
C ASP A 43 11.14 -12.38 -30.05
N ILE A 44 12.16 -12.51 -29.19
CA ILE A 44 13.30 -13.43 -29.31
C ILE A 44 13.07 -14.79 -28.61
N LEU A 45 12.08 -14.93 -27.73
CA LEU A 45 11.90 -16.10 -26.83
C LEU A 45 10.54 -16.83 -26.97
N GLU A 46 9.74 -16.50 -27.99
CA GLU A 46 8.38 -17.03 -28.17
C GLU A 46 8.34 -18.49 -28.63
N ALA A 47 7.81 -19.37 -27.77
CA ALA A 47 6.82 -20.39 -28.13
C ALA A 47 6.57 -21.29 -26.91
N SER A 48 5.62 -20.93 -26.01
CA SER A 48 4.77 -21.88 -25.26
C SER A 48 4.03 -21.35 -24.01
N SER A 49 4.12 -20.08 -23.58
CA SER A 49 3.46 -19.67 -22.32
C SER A 49 2.65 -18.37 -22.34
N LEU A 50 1.94 -18.16 -21.22
CA LEU A 50 1.16 -16.97 -20.83
C LEU A 50 1.88 -15.62 -21.03
N THR A 51 3.18 -15.62 -21.28
CA THR A 51 3.97 -14.41 -21.52
C THR A 51 3.56 -13.57 -22.72
N THR A 52 2.90 -14.15 -23.73
CA THR A 52 2.35 -13.36 -24.85
C THR A 52 1.30 -12.35 -24.39
N ASN A 53 0.62 -12.59 -23.27
CA ASN A 53 -0.42 -11.68 -22.75
C ASN A 53 -0.06 -10.96 -21.45
N ALA A 54 0.87 -11.45 -20.62
CA ALA A 54 1.17 -10.81 -19.32
C ALA A 54 1.56 -9.33 -19.47
N TYR A 55 2.50 -9.03 -20.37
CA TYR A 55 2.90 -7.65 -20.65
C TYR A 55 1.74 -6.80 -21.19
N SER A 56 0.88 -7.36 -22.04
CA SER A 56 -0.31 -6.68 -22.55
C SER A 56 -1.31 -6.38 -21.45
N VAL A 57 -1.51 -7.31 -20.51
CA VAL A 57 -2.37 -7.12 -19.35
C VAL A 57 -1.88 -5.94 -18.53
N PHE A 58 -0.59 -5.88 -18.18
CA PHE A 58 -0.04 -4.75 -17.44
C PHE A 58 -0.12 -3.44 -18.23
N GLU A 59 0.15 -3.44 -19.54
CA GLU A 59 0.00 -2.24 -20.37
C GLU A 59 -1.44 -1.70 -20.36
N TYR A 60 -2.43 -2.54 -20.69
CA TYR A 60 -3.83 -2.11 -20.71
C TYR A 60 -4.30 -1.69 -19.32
N MET A 61 -3.89 -2.42 -18.29
CA MET A 61 -4.28 -2.06 -16.94
C MET A 61 -3.69 -0.72 -16.49
N GLY A 62 -2.44 -0.46 -16.87
CA GLY A 62 -1.77 0.82 -16.66
C GLY A 62 -2.45 1.96 -17.40
N LEU A 63 -2.82 1.76 -18.67
CA LEU A 63 -3.58 2.75 -19.45
C LEU A 63 -4.91 3.11 -18.79
N ILE A 64 -5.64 2.11 -18.26
CA ILE A 64 -6.90 2.34 -17.55
C ILE A 64 -6.68 3.12 -16.26
N HIS A 65 -5.67 2.77 -15.44
CA HIS A 65 -5.33 3.55 -14.24
C HIS A 65 -5.03 5.02 -14.57
N MET A 66 -4.25 5.26 -15.63
CA MET A 66 -3.92 6.62 -16.09
C MET A 66 -5.15 7.38 -16.58
N ALA A 67 -5.99 6.73 -17.40
CA ALA A 67 -7.21 7.34 -17.92
C ALA A 67 -8.20 7.69 -16.80
N LEU A 68 -8.38 6.78 -15.84
CA LEU A 68 -9.24 7.00 -14.66
C LEU A 68 -8.68 8.11 -13.77
N ALA A 69 -7.36 8.17 -13.55
CA ALA A 69 -6.74 9.26 -12.80
C ALA A 69 -7.01 10.63 -13.43
N VAL A 70 -6.83 10.75 -14.75
CA VAL A 70 -7.10 12.00 -15.48
C VAL A 70 -8.58 12.37 -15.42
N LEU A 71 -9.48 11.40 -15.59
CA LEU A 71 -10.92 11.61 -15.50
C LEU A 71 -11.33 12.08 -14.10
N ILE A 72 -10.86 11.39 -13.05
CA ILE A 72 -11.14 11.75 -11.65
C ILE A 72 -10.57 13.13 -11.35
N ALA A 73 -9.34 13.43 -11.75
CA ALA A 73 -8.74 14.74 -11.55
C ALA A 73 -9.57 15.87 -12.20
N ALA A 74 -10.05 15.67 -13.42
CA ALA A 74 -10.91 16.64 -14.10
C ALA A 74 -12.25 16.83 -13.36
N VAL A 75 -12.91 15.74 -12.96
CA VAL A 75 -14.20 15.79 -12.26
C VAL A 75 -14.05 16.42 -10.87
N VAL A 76 -12.99 16.08 -10.13
CA VAL A 76 -12.68 16.68 -8.83
C VAL A 76 -12.35 18.17 -8.98
N ALA A 77 -11.57 18.56 -9.99
CA ALA A 77 -11.27 19.97 -10.24
C ALA A 77 -12.55 20.77 -10.55
N LEU A 78 -13.42 20.24 -11.40
CA LEU A 78 -14.74 20.85 -11.67
C LEU A 78 -15.61 20.88 -10.40
N GLY A 79 -15.60 19.82 -9.62
CA GLY A 79 -16.37 19.70 -8.38
C GLY A 79 -15.95 20.68 -7.28
N LEU A 80 -14.64 20.88 -7.10
CA LEU A 80 -14.08 21.75 -6.06
C LEU A 80 -14.04 23.22 -6.50
N PHE A 81 -13.77 23.52 -7.77
CA PHE A 81 -13.52 24.89 -8.23
C PHE A 81 -14.65 25.49 -9.06
N VAL A 82 -15.56 24.69 -9.64
CA VAL A 82 -16.64 25.19 -10.50
C VAL A 82 -18.01 24.98 -9.86
N SER A 83 -18.39 23.74 -9.57
CA SER A 83 -19.70 23.43 -8.98
C SER A 83 -19.73 22.06 -8.29
N PRO A 84 -20.29 21.95 -7.07
CA PRO A 84 -20.40 20.69 -6.35
C PRO A 84 -21.23 19.62 -7.06
N CYS A 85 -22.08 19.98 -8.02
CA CYS A 85 -22.85 18.98 -8.78
C CYS A 85 -21.95 18.02 -9.58
N PHE A 86 -20.73 18.45 -9.93
CA PHE A 86 -19.74 17.58 -10.56
C PHE A 86 -19.16 16.53 -9.61
N MET A 87 -19.39 16.62 -8.29
CA MET A 87 -18.99 15.58 -7.34
C MET A 87 -19.95 14.39 -7.31
N CYS A 88 -21.20 14.55 -7.76
CA CYS A 88 -22.17 13.45 -7.83
C CYS A 88 -21.71 12.23 -8.65
N PRO A 89 -21.16 12.37 -9.87
CA PRO A 89 -20.64 11.23 -10.63
C PRO A 89 -19.45 10.53 -9.94
N LEU A 90 -18.72 11.20 -9.03
CA LEU A 90 -17.61 10.57 -8.32
C LEU A 90 -18.06 9.42 -7.43
N CYS A 91 -19.31 9.37 -6.97
CA CYS A 91 -19.79 8.20 -6.21
C CYS A 91 -19.68 6.91 -7.05
N ILE A 92 -20.11 6.96 -8.32
CA ILE A 92 -20.06 5.80 -9.22
C ILE A 92 -18.62 5.54 -9.65
N ILE A 93 -17.89 6.59 -10.04
CA ILE A 93 -16.49 6.46 -10.48
C ILE A 93 -15.63 5.87 -9.35
N ASN A 94 -15.85 6.27 -8.09
CA ASN A 94 -15.12 5.75 -6.94
C ASN A 94 -15.40 4.26 -6.69
N ILE A 95 -16.63 3.78 -6.89
CA ILE A 95 -16.95 2.34 -6.80
C ILE A 95 -16.21 1.55 -7.89
N VAL A 96 -16.28 2.04 -9.14
CA VAL A 96 -15.58 1.40 -10.27
C VAL A 96 -14.09 1.37 -10.03
N GLU A 97 -13.51 2.50 -9.62
CA GLU A 97 -12.08 2.62 -9.29
C GLU A 97 -11.68 1.71 -8.14
N SER A 98 -12.48 1.65 -7.07
CA SER A 98 -12.22 0.79 -5.91
C SER A 98 -12.16 -0.69 -6.31
N LEU A 99 -13.14 -1.14 -7.12
CA LEU A 99 -13.14 -2.50 -7.66
C LEU A 99 -11.93 -2.73 -8.55
N TYR A 100 -11.61 -1.76 -9.39
CA TYR A 100 -10.49 -1.85 -10.31
C TYR A 100 -9.15 -1.96 -9.58
N CYS A 101 -8.91 -1.13 -8.55
CA CYS A 101 -7.74 -1.24 -7.65
C CYS A 101 -7.62 -2.62 -6.99
N VAL A 102 -8.73 -3.22 -6.54
CA VAL A 102 -8.72 -4.58 -5.96
C VAL A 102 -8.37 -5.63 -7.02
N VAL A 103 -8.95 -5.53 -8.22
CA VAL A 103 -8.62 -6.42 -9.36
C VAL A 103 -7.14 -6.26 -9.72
N SER A 104 -6.63 -5.04 -9.84
CA SER A 104 -5.22 -4.74 -10.09
C SER A 104 -4.28 -5.35 -9.06
N ALA A 105 -4.62 -5.24 -7.78
CA ALA A 105 -3.85 -5.85 -6.71
C ALA A 105 -3.85 -7.39 -6.80
N ALA A 106 -5.02 -8.00 -7.02
CA ALA A 106 -5.16 -9.45 -7.14
C ALA A 106 -4.42 -9.99 -8.37
N THR A 107 -4.56 -9.32 -9.53
CA THR A 107 -3.87 -9.67 -10.76
C THR A 107 -2.36 -9.57 -10.59
N ALA A 108 -1.84 -8.47 -10.06
CA ALA A 108 -0.40 -8.34 -9.80
C ALA A 108 0.10 -9.39 -8.80
N GLY A 109 -0.64 -9.65 -7.71
CA GLY A 109 -0.31 -10.72 -6.76
C GLY A 109 -0.28 -12.11 -7.40
N ALA A 110 -1.18 -12.40 -8.34
CA ALA A 110 -1.18 -13.65 -9.10
C ALA A 110 0.04 -13.76 -10.03
N TYR A 111 0.39 -12.69 -10.75
CA TYR A 111 1.59 -12.63 -11.60
C TYR A 111 2.91 -12.62 -10.81
N LEU A 112 2.88 -12.41 -9.49
CA LEU A 112 4.05 -12.55 -8.61
C LEU A 112 4.29 -14.00 -8.18
N GLN A 113 3.27 -14.86 -8.21
CA GLN A 113 3.39 -16.26 -7.74
C GLN A 113 4.46 -17.08 -8.49
N PRO A 114 4.64 -16.95 -9.82
CA PRO A 114 5.72 -17.66 -10.52
C PRO A 114 7.12 -17.33 -10.00
N TYR A 115 7.34 -16.07 -9.58
CA TYR A 115 8.61 -15.67 -8.95
C TYR A 115 8.76 -16.29 -7.56
N ILE A 116 7.72 -16.22 -6.73
CA ILE A 116 7.77 -16.78 -5.36
C ILE A 116 7.98 -18.30 -5.41
N SER A 117 7.30 -18.99 -6.32
CA SER A 117 7.46 -20.45 -6.52
C SER A 117 8.87 -20.79 -6.99
N TYR A 118 9.40 -20.05 -7.97
CA TYR A 118 10.79 -20.21 -8.42
C TYR A 118 11.79 -20.07 -7.27
N VAL A 119 11.72 -19.00 -6.48
CA VAL A 119 12.64 -18.79 -5.35
C VAL A 119 12.54 -19.94 -4.34
N LYS A 120 11.33 -20.42 -4.04
CA LYS A 120 11.14 -21.55 -3.11
C LYS A 120 11.78 -22.85 -3.60
N HIS A 121 11.55 -23.25 -4.85
CA HIS A 121 12.01 -24.56 -5.33
C HIS A 121 13.45 -24.53 -5.85
N GLU A 122 13.82 -23.50 -6.60
CA GLU A 122 15.12 -23.43 -7.27
C GLU A 122 16.22 -22.83 -6.39
N GLU A 123 15.91 -21.80 -5.59
CA GLU A 123 16.91 -21.12 -4.75
C GLU A 123 16.93 -21.63 -3.30
N LEU A 124 15.80 -22.11 -2.79
CA LEU A 124 15.63 -22.56 -1.40
C LEU A 124 15.37 -24.07 -1.26
N SER A 125 15.32 -24.81 -2.37
CA SER A 125 15.17 -26.28 -2.41
C SER A 125 13.97 -26.84 -1.63
N PHE A 126 12.82 -26.15 -1.67
CA PHE A 126 11.57 -26.70 -1.12
C PHE A 126 11.12 -27.94 -1.90
N GLU A 127 10.55 -28.92 -1.20
CA GLU A 127 9.99 -30.13 -1.83
C GLU A 127 8.93 -29.79 -2.88
N GLY A 128 8.96 -30.51 -4.01
CA GLY A 128 8.11 -30.27 -5.18
C GLY A 128 8.83 -29.56 -6.31
N GLU A 129 8.15 -29.43 -7.45
CA GLU A 129 8.68 -28.76 -8.64
C GLU A 129 7.95 -27.43 -8.86
N ASN A 130 8.66 -26.45 -9.43
CA ASN A 130 8.03 -25.24 -9.93
C ASN A 130 7.02 -25.61 -11.02
N SER A 131 5.73 -25.37 -10.75
CA SER A 131 4.63 -25.71 -11.66
C SER A 131 4.41 -24.68 -12.77
N TRP A 132 5.15 -23.56 -12.73
CA TRP A 132 5.03 -22.48 -13.70
C TRP A 132 5.94 -22.68 -14.90
N SER A 133 5.52 -22.19 -16.06
CA SER A 133 6.34 -22.24 -17.27
C SER A 133 7.60 -21.36 -17.10
N GLN A 134 8.67 -21.71 -17.83
CA GLN A 134 9.93 -20.95 -17.79
C GLN A 134 9.74 -19.48 -18.14
N ALA A 135 8.87 -19.18 -19.10
CA ALA A 135 8.61 -17.83 -19.56
C ALA A 135 7.81 -17.02 -18.51
N ASP A 136 6.83 -17.63 -17.82
CA ASP A 136 6.09 -16.94 -16.74
C ASP A 136 7.00 -16.64 -15.55
N THR A 137 7.87 -17.60 -15.20
CA THR A 137 8.91 -17.41 -14.18
C THR A 137 9.88 -16.30 -14.59
N TYR A 138 10.31 -16.25 -15.85
CA TYR A 138 11.20 -15.18 -16.33
C TYR A 138 10.56 -13.80 -16.21
N PHE A 139 9.33 -13.64 -16.70
CA PHE A 139 8.55 -12.40 -16.58
C PHE A 139 8.45 -11.94 -15.12
N ALA A 140 7.98 -12.83 -14.25
CA ALA A 140 7.76 -12.52 -12.84
C ALA A 140 9.08 -12.19 -12.13
N ARG A 141 10.18 -12.88 -12.45
CA ARG A 141 11.50 -12.63 -11.86
C ARG A 141 12.10 -11.32 -12.31
N ALA A 142 12.01 -10.98 -13.60
CA ALA A 142 12.52 -9.73 -14.14
C ALA A 142 11.78 -8.50 -13.59
N ASN A 143 10.49 -8.66 -13.28
CA ASN A 143 9.61 -7.57 -12.87
C ASN A 143 9.09 -7.68 -11.43
N SER A 144 9.62 -8.59 -10.60
CA SER A 144 9.06 -8.91 -9.28
C SER A 144 8.86 -7.70 -8.38
N GLY A 145 9.83 -6.77 -8.36
CA GLY A 145 9.73 -5.52 -7.63
C GLY A 145 8.59 -4.63 -8.15
N TYR A 146 8.50 -4.43 -9.46
CA TYR A 146 7.43 -3.61 -10.04
C TYR A 146 6.05 -4.23 -9.84
N ILE A 147 5.94 -5.55 -9.99
CA ILE A 147 4.69 -6.29 -9.76
C ILE A 147 4.24 -6.16 -8.30
N LEU A 148 5.15 -6.32 -7.33
CA LEU A 148 4.81 -6.14 -5.91
C LEU A 148 4.42 -4.69 -5.61
N ALA A 149 5.16 -3.71 -6.16
CA ALA A 149 4.83 -2.29 -6.01
C ALA A 149 3.42 -1.98 -6.53
N VAL A 150 3.05 -2.50 -7.70
CA VAL A 150 1.71 -2.36 -8.28
C VAL A 150 0.65 -2.95 -7.36
N ALA A 151 0.87 -4.16 -6.82
CA ALA A 151 -0.09 -4.79 -5.94
C ALA A 151 -0.36 -3.96 -4.67
N VAL A 152 0.72 -3.48 -4.06
CA VAL A 152 0.71 -2.69 -2.84
C VAL A 152 0.08 -1.31 -3.06
N LEU A 153 0.51 -0.59 -4.10
CA LEU A 153 0.01 0.76 -4.39
C LEU A 153 -1.44 0.77 -4.84
N SER A 154 -1.91 -0.26 -5.55
CA SER A 154 -3.32 -0.41 -5.91
C SER A 154 -4.22 -0.49 -4.66
N LEU A 155 -3.83 -1.29 -3.65
CA LEU A 155 -4.57 -1.37 -2.39
C LEU A 155 -4.49 -0.07 -1.57
N ALA A 156 -3.34 0.59 -1.58
CA ALA A 156 -3.15 1.88 -0.91
C ALA A 156 -4.06 2.98 -1.51
N THR A 157 -4.22 2.95 -2.83
CA THR A 157 -5.04 3.89 -3.59
C THR A 157 -6.52 3.80 -3.20
N LEU A 158 -7.05 2.59 -2.99
CA LEU A 158 -8.42 2.33 -2.53
C LEU A 158 -8.75 3.11 -1.24
N ALA A 159 -7.87 3.06 -0.23
CA ALA A 159 -8.12 3.73 1.04
C ALA A 159 -8.05 5.25 0.93
N SER A 160 -7.10 5.75 0.13
CA SER A 160 -6.98 7.19 -0.13
C SER A 160 -8.21 7.74 -0.83
N PHE A 161 -8.73 7.05 -1.86
CA PHE A 161 -9.95 7.48 -2.56
C PHE A 161 -11.22 7.39 -1.70
N SER A 162 -11.39 6.28 -0.98
CA SER A 162 -12.53 6.10 -0.07
C SER A 162 -12.62 7.25 0.95
N ARG A 163 -11.48 7.69 1.47
CA ARG A 163 -11.42 8.81 2.42
C ARG A 163 -11.56 10.16 1.73
N ALA A 164 -10.90 10.39 0.59
CA ALA A 164 -11.03 11.64 -0.16
C ALA A 164 -12.49 11.99 -0.51
N HIS A 165 -13.30 10.97 -0.82
CA HIS A 165 -14.72 11.15 -1.12
C HIS A 165 -15.57 11.52 0.11
N GLY A 166 -15.21 11.02 1.28
CA GLY A 166 -15.94 11.29 2.53
C GLY A 166 -15.58 12.62 3.20
N MET A 167 -14.54 13.31 2.73
CA MET A 167 -14.07 14.55 3.34
C MET A 167 -14.87 15.75 2.87
N GLY A 168 -15.44 16.47 3.84
CA GLY A 168 -16.12 17.75 3.63
C GLY A 168 -15.21 18.94 3.94
N ASN A 169 -15.74 20.15 3.79
CA ASN A 169 -14.99 21.37 4.12
C ASN A 169 -14.75 21.55 5.62
N ASP A 170 -15.59 20.93 6.46
CA ASP A 170 -15.48 20.98 7.91
C ASP A 170 -14.64 19.81 8.48
N THR A 171 -14.06 18.97 7.61
CA THR A 171 -13.17 17.89 8.04
C THR A 171 -11.93 18.48 8.72
N PRO A 172 -11.58 18.02 9.94
CA PRO A 172 -10.37 18.47 10.62
C PRO A 172 -9.11 18.25 9.77
N ILE A 173 -8.24 19.25 9.68
CA ILE A 173 -6.97 19.17 8.94
C ILE A 173 -6.13 17.92 9.33
N PRO A 174 -6.01 17.53 10.61
CA PRO A 174 -5.27 16.33 11.00
C PRO A 174 -5.84 15.03 10.42
N GLU A 175 -7.13 14.98 10.13
CA GLU A 175 -7.75 13.82 9.49
C GLU A 175 -7.22 13.61 8.07
N ALA A 176 -7.09 14.70 7.30
CA ALA A 176 -6.53 14.66 5.95
C ALA A 176 -5.01 14.53 5.92
N GLN A 177 -4.30 15.21 6.82
CA GLN A 177 -2.84 15.28 6.78
C GLN A 177 -2.14 14.15 7.55
N MET A 178 -2.82 13.50 8.49
CA MET A 178 -2.20 12.51 9.36
C MET A 178 -2.93 11.17 9.29
N TYR A 179 -4.26 11.16 9.45
CA TYR A 179 -5.00 9.89 9.54
C TYR A 179 -5.02 9.16 8.20
N VAL A 180 -5.33 9.84 7.09
CA VAL A 180 -5.37 9.19 5.78
C VAL A 180 -3.99 8.70 5.33
N PRO A 181 -2.91 9.49 5.40
CA PRO A 181 -1.57 8.99 5.08
C PRO A 181 -1.16 7.83 6.00
N CYS A 182 -1.49 7.88 7.30
CA CYS A 182 -1.20 6.78 8.21
C CYS A 182 -1.93 5.50 7.81
N VAL A 183 -3.23 5.55 7.53
CA VAL A 183 -4.02 4.38 7.09
C VAL A 183 -3.52 3.84 5.74
N THR A 184 -3.08 4.72 4.86
CA THR A 184 -2.47 4.34 3.58
C THR A 184 -1.18 3.54 3.81
N LEU A 185 -0.30 4.00 4.71
CA LEU A 185 0.91 3.27 5.08
C LEU A 185 0.62 1.95 5.80
N VAL A 186 -0.42 1.89 6.66
CA VAL A 186 -0.88 0.64 7.30
C VAL A 186 -1.19 -0.43 6.24
N ILE A 187 -1.90 -0.04 5.18
CA ILE A 187 -2.25 -0.96 4.07
C ILE A 187 -1.02 -1.33 3.25
N ILE A 188 -0.13 -0.37 2.98
CA ILE A 188 1.13 -0.63 2.28
C ILE A 188 1.94 -1.68 3.03
N SER A 189 2.14 -1.48 4.34
CA SER A 189 2.89 -2.42 5.19
C SER A 189 2.27 -3.81 5.24
N GLY A 190 0.94 -3.88 5.40
CA GLY A 190 0.22 -5.15 5.37
C GLY A 190 0.37 -5.89 4.04
N ALA A 191 0.25 -5.16 2.92
CA ALA A 191 0.34 -5.71 1.58
C ALA A 191 1.77 -6.19 1.24
N ILE A 192 2.81 -5.44 1.62
CA ILE A 192 4.21 -5.87 1.40
C ILE A 192 4.47 -7.20 2.12
N LEU A 193 4.03 -7.34 3.37
CA LEU A 193 4.27 -8.55 4.16
C LEU A 193 3.46 -9.76 3.67
N ILE A 194 2.17 -9.60 3.38
CA ILE A 194 1.33 -10.72 2.89
C ILE A 194 1.70 -11.13 1.47
N ILE A 195 1.81 -10.17 0.55
CA ILE A 195 2.01 -10.47 -0.87
C ILE A 195 3.49 -10.75 -1.14
N GLY A 196 4.37 -9.89 -0.64
CA GLY A 196 5.81 -9.98 -0.86
C GLY A 196 6.52 -11.04 -0.02
N GLY A 197 5.98 -11.41 1.16
CA GLY A 197 6.56 -12.46 2.00
C GLY A 197 6.27 -13.88 1.54
N GLY A 198 5.46 -14.07 0.49
CA GLY A 198 5.20 -15.38 -0.12
C GLY A 198 4.60 -16.43 0.82
N GLY A 199 3.90 -15.99 1.87
CA GLY A 199 3.29 -16.87 2.86
C GLY A 199 4.30 -17.58 3.77
N GLN A 200 5.43 -16.95 4.11
CA GLN A 200 6.47 -17.55 4.94
C GLN A 200 6.62 -16.85 6.29
N GLY A 201 6.85 -17.65 7.32
CA GLY A 201 7.13 -17.21 8.68
C GLY A 201 6.23 -16.11 9.22
N TYR A 202 6.83 -15.11 9.84
CA TYR A 202 6.10 -14.03 10.50
C TYR A 202 5.37 -13.08 9.54
N THR A 203 5.64 -13.13 8.23
CA THR A 203 5.08 -12.13 7.30
C THR A 203 3.57 -12.26 7.16
N VAL A 204 3.04 -13.49 7.26
CA VAL A 204 1.59 -13.77 7.22
C VAL A 204 0.90 -13.17 8.44
N SER A 205 1.44 -13.43 9.63
CA SER A 205 0.83 -12.98 10.88
C SER A 205 0.90 -11.46 11.03
N LEU A 206 2.07 -10.85 10.78
CA LEU A 206 2.20 -9.39 10.80
C LEU A 206 1.35 -8.72 9.73
N GLY A 207 1.36 -9.23 8.49
CA GLY A 207 0.52 -8.67 7.43
C GLY A 207 -0.97 -8.77 7.74
N ALA A 208 -1.43 -9.89 8.32
CA ALA A 208 -2.82 -10.04 8.75
C ALA A 208 -3.19 -9.04 9.86
N ILE A 209 -2.30 -8.84 10.84
CA ILE A 209 -2.47 -7.83 11.90
C ILE A 209 -2.61 -6.43 11.28
N TRP A 210 -1.77 -6.07 10.30
CA TRP A 210 -1.86 -4.79 9.60
C TRP A 210 -3.22 -4.58 8.91
N PHE A 211 -3.75 -5.59 8.21
CA PHE A 211 -5.08 -5.46 7.59
C PHE A 211 -6.21 -5.40 8.61
N ILE A 212 -6.13 -6.14 9.72
CA ILE A 212 -7.09 -6.04 10.82
C ILE A 212 -7.08 -4.62 11.39
N LEU A 213 -5.89 -4.04 11.59
CA LEU A 213 -5.75 -2.65 12.04
C LEU A 213 -6.29 -1.65 11.01
N ALA A 214 -6.02 -1.84 9.72
CA ALA A 214 -6.57 -0.99 8.66
C ALA A 214 -8.10 -0.97 8.71
N PHE A 215 -8.72 -2.14 8.83
CA PHE A 215 -10.17 -2.28 8.94
C PHE A 215 -10.71 -1.65 10.24
N ALA A 216 -10.07 -1.92 11.38
CA ALA A 216 -10.47 -1.37 12.67
C ALA A 216 -10.38 0.17 12.69
N VAL A 217 -9.27 0.74 12.19
CA VAL A 217 -9.10 2.20 12.10
C VAL A 217 -10.14 2.80 11.16
N ALA A 218 -10.39 2.19 10.00
CA ALA A 218 -11.41 2.67 9.06
C ALA A 218 -12.81 2.69 9.69
N ILE A 219 -13.20 1.63 10.41
CA ILE A 219 -14.47 1.58 11.14
C ILE A 219 -14.52 2.66 12.21
N ILE A 220 -13.48 2.79 13.04
CA ILE A 220 -13.45 3.76 14.14
C ILE A 220 -13.59 5.18 13.59
N LEU A 221 -12.85 5.53 12.53
CA LEU A 221 -12.96 6.83 11.87
C LEU A 221 -14.38 7.08 11.34
N ASN A 222 -15.02 6.09 10.73
CA ASN A 222 -16.41 6.25 10.27
C ASN A 222 -17.41 6.40 11.43
N ILE A 223 -17.25 5.63 12.52
CA ILE A 223 -18.10 5.72 13.72
C ILE A 223 -17.98 7.08 14.40
N THR A 224 -16.81 7.74 14.33
CA THR A 224 -16.64 9.07 14.95
C THR A 224 -17.59 10.12 14.41
N HIS A 225 -18.14 9.93 13.20
CA HIS A 225 -19.15 10.80 12.60
C HIS A 225 -20.61 10.45 13.01
N CYS A 226 -20.86 9.33 13.70
CA CYS A 226 -22.20 8.78 13.96
C CYS A 226 -22.76 9.01 15.39
N CYS A 227 -22.60 10.21 15.96
CA CYS A 227 -23.32 10.67 17.17
C CYS A 227 -22.83 10.19 18.55
N LEU A 228 -21.65 9.57 18.68
CA LEU A 228 -21.03 9.33 20.00
C LEU A 228 -20.45 10.63 20.58
N SER A 229 -20.34 10.71 21.91
CA SER A 229 -19.69 11.86 22.58
C SER A 229 -18.28 12.07 22.00
N PRO A 230 -17.92 13.29 21.55
CA PRO A 230 -16.63 13.57 20.92
C PRO A 230 -15.43 13.08 21.75
N LYS A 231 -15.53 13.12 23.07
CA LYS A 231 -14.48 12.63 23.98
C LYS A 231 -14.27 11.12 23.86
N ILE A 232 -15.35 10.34 23.76
CA ILE A 232 -15.26 8.88 23.63
C ILE A 232 -14.70 8.53 22.24
N CYS A 233 -15.16 9.21 21.20
CA CYS A 233 -14.62 9.06 19.84
C CYS A 233 -13.11 9.32 19.80
N ASN A 234 -12.64 10.40 20.42
CA ASN A 234 -11.23 10.76 20.41
C ASN A 234 -10.36 9.78 21.22
N ILE A 235 -10.90 9.19 22.30
CA ILE A 235 -10.22 8.09 23.01
C ILE A 235 -10.10 6.85 22.12
N LEU A 236 -11.17 6.49 21.40
CA LEU A 236 -11.14 5.33 20.49
C LEU A 236 -10.15 5.54 19.34
N VAL A 237 -10.14 6.73 18.74
CA VAL A 237 -9.17 7.09 17.69
C VAL A 237 -7.74 7.07 18.24
N ALA A 238 -7.51 7.63 19.43
CA ALA A 238 -6.21 7.57 20.09
C ALA A 238 -5.75 6.13 20.33
N ALA A 239 -6.64 5.27 20.85
CA ALA A 239 -6.34 3.86 21.09
C ALA A 239 -6.01 3.12 19.79
N ALA A 240 -6.77 3.37 18.72
CA ALA A 240 -6.55 2.76 17.41
C ALA A 240 -5.18 3.13 16.84
N PHE A 241 -4.82 4.41 16.84
CA PHE A 241 -3.49 4.85 16.40
C PHE A 241 -2.38 4.44 17.38
N GLY A 242 -2.66 4.29 18.67
CA GLY A 242 -1.75 3.68 19.62
C GLY A 242 -1.41 2.23 19.29
N CYS A 243 -2.41 1.43 18.89
CA CYS A 243 -2.19 0.07 18.41
C CYS A 243 -1.37 0.05 17.12
N VAL A 244 -1.67 0.95 16.16
CA VAL A 244 -0.87 1.10 14.94
C VAL A 244 0.58 1.44 15.27
N LEU A 245 0.82 2.39 16.18
CA LEU A 245 2.17 2.76 16.62
C LEU A 245 2.95 1.56 17.17
N VAL A 246 2.34 0.77 18.05
CA VAL A 246 3.00 -0.40 18.65
C VAL A 246 3.34 -1.42 17.57
N VAL A 247 2.39 -1.77 16.70
CA VAL A 247 2.63 -2.73 15.62
C VAL A 247 3.68 -2.21 14.63
N ALA A 248 3.64 -0.93 14.28
CA ALA A 248 4.63 -0.29 13.42
C ALA A 248 6.06 -0.41 13.96
N LEU A 249 6.27 -0.17 15.26
CA LEU A 249 7.58 -0.30 15.90
C LEU A 249 8.03 -1.76 15.96
N VAL A 250 7.12 -2.70 16.25
CA VAL A 250 7.41 -4.14 16.26
C VAL A 250 7.78 -4.62 14.85
N SER A 251 6.98 -4.30 13.83
CA SER A 251 7.26 -4.64 12.43
C SER A 251 8.59 -4.06 11.97
N CYS A 252 8.85 -2.78 12.23
CA CYS A 252 10.13 -2.15 11.90
C CYS A 252 11.31 -2.90 12.54
N SER A 253 11.19 -3.26 13.82
CA SER A 253 12.25 -3.95 14.57
C SER A 253 12.49 -5.36 14.05
N VAL A 254 11.42 -6.15 13.88
CA VAL A 254 11.50 -7.54 13.39
C VAL A 254 12.11 -7.57 11.99
N VAL A 255 11.56 -6.77 11.06
CA VAL A 255 12.01 -6.73 9.66
C VAL A 255 13.45 -6.24 9.55
N THR A 256 13.84 -5.22 10.32
CA THR A 256 15.24 -4.74 10.35
C THR A 256 16.16 -5.78 10.95
N SER A 257 15.74 -6.49 12.00
CA SER A 257 16.52 -7.57 12.59
C SER A 257 16.73 -8.72 11.62
N THR A 258 15.68 -9.18 10.93
CA THR A 258 15.78 -10.20 9.87
C THR A 258 16.79 -9.78 8.81
N TYR A 259 16.69 -8.55 8.28
CA TYR A 259 17.64 -8.05 7.30
C TYR A 259 19.08 -8.02 7.84
N HIS A 260 19.27 -7.47 9.03
CA HIS A 260 20.61 -7.31 9.63
C HIS A 260 21.28 -8.65 9.93
N ASN A 261 20.54 -9.58 10.54
CA ASN A 261 21.04 -10.91 10.92
C ASN A 261 21.47 -11.68 9.68
N ILE A 262 20.65 -11.71 8.63
CA ILE A 262 21.00 -12.42 7.39
C ILE A 262 22.20 -11.77 6.69
N VAL A 263 22.22 -10.45 6.54
CA VAL A 263 23.37 -9.77 5.90
C VAL A 263 24.67 -10.00 6.67
N LYS A 264 24.61 -10.08 8.01
CA LYS A 264 25.77 -10.31 8.87
C LYS A 264 26.25 -11.77 8.85
N GLU A 265 25.33 -12.73 8.89
CA GLU A 265 25.65 -14.15 9.08
C GLU A 265 25.82 -14.91 7.77
N VAL A 266 25.01 -14.58 6.75
CA VAL A 266 24.99 -15.26 5.44
C VAL A 266 25.71 -14.43 4.38
N GLY A 267 25.71 -13.10 4.51
CA GLY A 267 26.30 -12.17 3.54
C GLY A 267 25.27 -11.63 2.54
N MET A 268 25.69 -10.63 1.74
CA MET A 268 24.83 -10.01 0.73
C MET A 268 24.78 -10.84 -0.56
N VAL A 269 23.57 -10.99 -1.12
CA VAL A 269 23.35 -11.64 -2.42
C VAL A 269 24.13 -10.90 -3.50
N GLY A 270 24.89 -11.65 -4.31
CA GLY A 270 25.72 -11.10 -5.39
C GLY A 270 27.15 -10.74 -4.99
N VAL A 271 27.57 -11.02 -3.75
CA VAL A 271 28.96 -10.85 -3.30
C VAL A 271 29.52 -12.19 -2.82
N PRO A 272 29.98 -13.09 -3.73
CA PRO A 272 30.26 -14.50 -3.43
C PRO A 272 31.34 -14.69 -2.35
N GLN A 273 32.27 -13.75 -2.26
CA GLN A 273 33.39 -13.76 -1.32
C GLN A 273 32.99 -13.65 0.16
N TYR A 274 31.74 -13.26 0.46
CA TYR A 274 31.22 -13.17 1.84
C TYR A 274 30.04 -14.12 2.08
N PHE A 275 29.76 -15.03 1.14
CA PHE A 275 28.63 -15.94 1.29
C PHE A 275 28.96 -17.09 2.25
N THR A 276 28.17 -17.20 3.31
CA THR A 276 28.18 -18.35 4.22
C THR A 276 26.86 -19.08 4.10
N LYS A 277 26.88 -20.42 4.08
CA LYS A 277 25.63 -21.20 3.99
C LYS A 277 24.75 -20.93 5.22
N PRO A 278 23.45 -20.66 5.06
CA PRO A 278 22.53 -20.46 6.19
C PRO A 278 22.49 -21.69 7.11
N THR A 279 22.39 -21.45 8.41
CA THR A 279 22.22 -22.46 9.45
C THR A 279 20.73 -22.78 9.64
N GLU A 280 20.40 -23.82 10.40
CA GLU A 280 18.99 -24.12 10.71
C GLU A 280 18.32 -22.97 11.48
N ASP A 281 19.05 -22.31 12.37
CA ASP A 281 18.54 -21.22 13.23
C ASP A 281 18.13 -19.97 12.45
N ASN A 282 18.79 -19.67 11.32
CA ASN A 282 18.50 -18.50 10.50
C ASN A 282 17.82 -18.82 9.16
N MET A 283 17.48 -20.09 8.94
CA MET A 283 16.90 -20.56 7.67
C MET A 283 15.56 -19.88 7.36
N GLU A 284 14.70 -19.69 8.35
CA GLU A 284 13.39 -19.04 8.15
C GLU A 284 13.53 -17.57 7.73
N ASP A 285 14.39 -16.83 8.43
CA ASP A 285 14.73 -15.45 8.11
C ASP A 285 15.40 -15.34 6.72
N TYR A 286 16.27 -16.30 6.37
CA TYR A 286 16.92 -16.36 5.06
C TYR A 286 15.90 -16.58 3.93
N LYS A 287 14.92 -17.46 4.15
CA LYS A 287 13.83 -17.69 3.19
C LYS A 287 13.03 -16.41 2.94
N ILE A 288 12.62 -15.73 4.00
CA ILE A 288 11.91 -14.44 3.91
C ILE A 288 12.77 -13.41 3.15
N PHE A 289 14.03 -13.26 3.55
CA PHE A 289 14.97 -12.35 2.93
C PHE A 289 15.12 -12.59 1.42
N THR A 290 15.24 -13.85 1.01
CA THR A 290 15.41 -14.23 -0.40
C THR A 290 14.15 -13.95 -1.21
N ILE A 291 12.98 -14.38 -0.70
CA ILE A 291 11.67 -14.15 -1.34
C ILE A 291 11.37 -12.66 -1.47
N MET A 292 11.76 -11.85 -0.49
CA MET A 292 11.58 -10.39 -0.49
C MET A 292 12.64 -9.65 -1.33
N GLY A 293 13.07 -10.26 -2.44
CA GLY A 293 13.99 -9.66 -3.41
C GLY A 293 15.40 -9.47 -2.87
N GLY A 294 15.92 -10.43 -2.09
CA GLY A 294 17.22 -10.31 -1.41
C GLY A 294 17.25 -9.18 -0.40
N GLY A 295 16.16 -9.03 0.37
CA GLY A 295 16.02 -8.05 1.45
C GLY A 295 15.65 -6.63 1.05
N ARG A 296 15.54 -6.32 -0.25
CA ARG A 296 15.14 -4.97 -0.70
C ARG A 296 13.77 -4.57 -0.15
N TRP A 297 12.81 -5.48 -0.17
CA TRP A 297 11.47 -5.23 0.35
C TRP A 297 11.40 -5.23 1.88
N LEU A 298 12.35 -5.86 2.57
CA LEU A 298 12.49 -5.69 4.02
C LEU A 298 12.92 -4.26 4.37
N VAL A 299 13.82 -3.66 3.59
CA VAL A 299 14.21 -2.26 3.80
C VAL A 299 13.05 -1.30 3.50
N VAL A 300 12.31 -1.53 2.42
CA VAL A 300 11.11 -0.72 2.12
C VAL A 300 10.07 -0.85 3.23
N GLU A 301 9.84 -2.07 3.73
CA GLU A 301 8.90 -2.31 4.82
C GLU A 301 9.34 -1.65 6.12
N SER A 302 10.63 -1.70 6.49
CA SER A 302 11.12 -1.05 7.70
C SER A 302 10.96 0.48 7.64
N CYS A 303 11.26 1.09 6.49
CA CYS A 303 11.03 2.51 6.26
C CYS A 303 9.54 2.88 6.34
N THR A 304 8.67 2.07 5.73
CA THR A 304 7.21 2.28 5.72
C THR A 304 6.64 2.14 7.13
N SER A 305 7.02 1.09 7.85
CA SER A 305 6.67 0.87 9.25
C SER A 305 7.13 2.03 10.13
N LEU A 306 8.36 2.53 9.98
CA LEU A 306 8.85 3.68 10.75
C LEU A 306 8.06 4.96 10.44
N ALA A 307 7.77 5.24 9.16
CA ALA A 307 6.95 6.38 8.76
C ALA A 307 5.52 6.27 9.33
N CYS A 308 4.95 5.06 9.32
CA CYS A 308 3.67 4.77 9.94
C CYS A 308 3.70 5.02 11.45
N ALA A 309 4.76 4.59 12.15
CA ALA A 309 4.96 4.83 13.58
C ALA A 309 4.95 6.33 13.91
N VAL A 310 5.67 7.14 13.13
CA VAL A 310 5.71 8.60 13.31
C VAL A 310 4.31 9.20 13.15
N LEU A 311 3.60 8.88 12.07
CA LEU A 311 2.25 9.40 11.82
C LEU A 311 1.25 8.93 12.88
N ALA A 312 1.32 7.67 13.30
CA ALA A 312 0.45 7.09 14.32
C ALA A 312 0.70 7.75 15.70
N PHE A 313 1.95 8.01 16.06
CA PHE A 313 2.30 8.74 17.28
C PHE A 313 1.66 10.12 17.31
N PHE A 314 1.86 10.92 16.26
CA PHE A 314 1.28 12.25 16.22
C PHE A 314 -0.25 12.22 16.14
N SER A 315 -0.83 11.23 15.43
CA SER A 315 -2.28 11.04 15.35
C SER A 315 -2.89 10.73 16.71
N MET A 316 -2.27 9.80 17.45
CA MET A 316 -2.63 9.47 18.83
C MET A 316 -2.50 10.68 19.76
N ALA A 317 -1.38 11.39 19.72
CA ALA A 317 -1.14 12.56 20.56
C ALA A 317 -2.16 13.68 20.31
N TYR A 318 -2.52 13.92 19.04
CA TYR A 318 -3.55 14.88 18.68
C TYR A 318 -4.92 14.47 19.23
N SER A 319 -5.32 13.22 19.03
CA SER A 319 -6.58 12.69 19.57
C SER A 319 -6.63 12.79 21.10
N LEU A 320 -5.53 12.48 21.80
CA LEU A 320 -5.48 12.61 23.27
C LEU A 320 -5.54 14.07 23.74
N ARG A 321 -4.87 15.00 23.05
CA ARG A 321 -4.93 16.43 23.39
C ARG A 321 -6.37 16.91 23.44
N SER A 322 -7.18 16.54 22.45
CA SER A 322 -8.58 16.94 22.35
C SER A 322 -9.45 16.42 23.51
N VAL A 323 -9.02 15.35 24.19
CA VAL A 323 -9.69 14.79 25.37
C VAL A 323 -9.31 15.55 26.65
N ILE A 324 -8.04 15.97 26.75
CA ILE A 324 -7.45 16.59 27.94
C ILE A 324 -7.78 18.09 28.04
N THR A 325 -7.88 18.82 26.92
CA THR A 325 -8.20 20.25 26.93
C THR A 325 -9.72 20.46 27.10
N CYS A 326 -10.17 20.68 28.34
CA CYS A 326 -11.57 20.94 28.73
C CYS A 326 -12.15 22.34 28.36
N CYS A 327 -11.63 23.03 27.35
CA CYS A 327 -12.24 24.24 26.75
C CYS A 327 -12.38 23.94 25.26
N GLY A 328 -13.55 23.55 24.76
CA GLY A 328 -14.71 24.38 24.48
C GLY A 328 -15.23 23.91 23.11
N LYS A 329 -16.35 24.41 22.62
CA LYS A 329 -16.76 24.18 21.23
C LYS A 329 -15.57 24.46 20.29
N GLY A 330 -15.40 23.62 19.28
CA GLY A 330 -14.35 23.79 18.28
C GLY A 330 -14.29 25.22 17.77
N GLU A 331 -13.11 25.82 17.92
CA GLU A 331 -12.56 26.81 17.01
C GLU A 331 -11.35 26.15 16.32
#